data_AF-A0A937VMV5-F1
#
_entry.id   AF-A0A937VMV5-F1
#
_cell.length_a   1.000
_cell.length_b   1.000
_cell.length_c   1.000
_cell.angle_alpha   90.00
_cell.angle_beta   90.00
_cell.angle_gamma   90.00
#
_symmetry.space_group_name_H-M   'P 1'
#
loop_
_entity.id
_entity.type
_entity.pdbx_description
1 polymer ?
#
loop_
_entity_poly.entity_id
_entity_poly.type
_entity_poly.pdbx_seq_one_letter_code
_entity_poly.pdbx_strand_id
1 'polypeptide(L)'
;MKSAISENLVAHLWQRSRVAQFVADSGKNVQVIHPGRLSHDIGGDFQDAVLLIDGQRIHGNIEVHVTNKQWYNHKHHCDSRYNNVVLHVVYWQDNPVPTRLQNGIVIPTISLSLSAGQCMDIPVERPESRLQVSPPCPHIARQSTEQLIGLLTAAGKQRFAGKVDFFLRALKRGRPCQVLFEGLARALGYSQNSEAFRRLTNKLTLDAIGQLQPLKEKRQQALILGTAGLLPSQRAKLKQKPLINVEIEELEQNWRTLGLANIMSETDWCFFRVRPDNFPTRRLIALSCLISKYHNPGLFQGILKLITEPPEEVAWRWLVDCLTIPAQGYWASHFDFNVIRSRSA
;
A
#
# COMPACT_ATOMS: atom_id res chain seq x y z
N MET A 1 -8.58 18.95 34.96
CA MET A 1 -7.29 18.30 34.62
C MET A 1 -7.35 17.23 33.50
N LYS A 2 -8.47 17.04 32.79
CA LYS A 2 -8.55 16.12 31.61
C LYS A 2 -8.30 16.81 30.25
N SER A 3 -8.10 18.13 30.21
CA SER A 3 -8.11 18.94 28.97
C SER A 3 -6.73 19.20 28.33
N ALA A 4 -5.66 18.53 28.77
CA ALA A 4 -4.30 18.81 28.31
C ALA A 4 -3.63 17.67 27.51
N ILE A 5 -4.26 16.49 27.40
CA ILE A 5 -3.69 15.33 26.68
C ILE A 5 -4.29 15.26 25.28
N SER A 6 -3.44 15.34 24.25
CA SER A 6 -3.82 15.17 22.84
C SER A 6 -3.32 13.82 22.31
N GLU A 7 -3.93 13.31 21.24
CA GLU A 7 -3.46 12.08 20.57
C GLU A 7 -2.03 12.22 20.08
N ASN A 8 -1.61 13.41 19.62
CA ASN A 8 -0.23 13.70 19.27
C ASN A 8 0.73 13.47 20.45
N LEU A 9 0.33 13.84 21.66
CA LEU A 9 1.13 13.56 22.86
C LEU A 9 1.19 12.05 23.14
N VAL A 10 0.07 11.33 23.00
CA VAL A 10 0.04 9.87 23.18
C VAL A 10 0.94 9.17 22.16
N ALA A 11 0.86 9.56 20.88
CA ALA A 11 1.72 9.07 19.82
C ALA A 11 3.20 9.30 20.16
N HIS A 12 3.53 10.51 20.64
CA HIS A 12 4.90 10.87 21.01
C HIS A 12 5.44 10.05 22.19
N LEU A 13 4.61 9.82 23.21
CA LEU A 13 4.95 8.96 24.35
C LEU A 13 5.14 7.51 23.92
N TRP A 14 4.25 7.00 23.07
CA TRP A 14 4.36 5.64 22.51
C TRP A 14 5.63 5.47 21.68
N GLN A 15 5.97 6.43 20.82
CA GLN A 15 7.16 6.38 19.97
C GLN A 15 8.46 6.26 20.79
N ARG A 16 8.45 6.75 22.04
CA ARG A 16 9.56 6.67 22.99
C ARG A 16 9.58 5.39 23.84
N SER A 17 8.53 4.59 23.81
CA SER A 17 8.36 3.38 24.64
C SER A 17 9.17 2.17 24.15
N ARG A 18 10.35 2.38 23.57
CA ARG A 18 11.21 1.30 23.08
C ARG A 18 11.74 0.48 24.26
N VAL A 19 11.67 -0.85 24.18
CA VAL A 19 12.11 -1.77 25.24
C VAL A 19 11.29 -1.66 26.53
N ALA A 20 10.18 -0.90 26.51
CA ALA A 20 9.25 -0.84 27.63
C ALA A 20 8.41 -2.12 27.73
N GLN A 21 7.99 -2.43 28.96
CA GLN A 21 7.06 -3.50 29.26
C GLN A 21 5.79 -2.92 29.85
N PHE A 22 4.66 -3.44 29.38
CA PHE A 22 3.33 -3.02 29.78
C PHE A 22 2.50 -4.25 30.14
N VAL A 23 1.53 -4.08 31.03
CA VAL A 23 0.46 -5.05 31.25
C VAL A 23 -0.78 -4.54 30.53
N ALA A 24 -1.32 -5.36 29.63
CA ALA A 24 -2.54 -5.03 28.92
C ALA A 24 -3.78 -5.19 29.81
N ASP A 25 -4.90 -4.61 29.38
CA ASP A 25 -6.24 -4.79 29.96
C ASP A 25 -6.66 -6.27 30.12
N SER A 26 -6.17 -7.12 29.21
CA SER A 26 -6.34 -8.57 29.23
C SER A 26 -5.43 -9.32 30.21
N GLY A 27 -4.54 -8.61 30.93
CA GLY A 27 -3.54 -9.19 31.84
C GLY A 27 -2.27 -9.70 31.15
N LYS A 28 -2.20 -9.63 29.82
CA LYS A 28 -1.04 -10.08 29.03
C LYS A 28 0.15 -9.14 29.20
N ASN A 29 1.35 -9.70 29.26
CA ASN A 29 2.57 -8.93 29.24
C ASN A 29 2.93 -8.53 27.81
N VAL A 30 3.11 -7.23 27.58
CA VAL A 30 3.44 -6.64 26.28
C VAL A 30 4.81 -5.99 26.39
N GLN A 31 5.82 -6.57 25.74
CA GLN A 31 7.14 -5.99 25.59
C GLN A 31 7.32 -5.39 24.20
N VAL A 32 7.76 -4.13 24.14
CA VAL A 32 7.96 -3.41 22.88
C VAL A 32 9.35 -3.66 22.32
N ILE A 33 9.44 -4.40 21.21
CA ILE A 33 10.71 -4.59 20.48
C ILE A 33 10.93 -3.43 19.50
N HIS A 34 9.88 -3.08 18.76
CA HIS A 34 9.84 -1.93 17.88
C HIS A 34 8.43 -1.29 17.94
N PRO A 35 8.28 -0.01 18.34
CA PRO A 35 6.96 0.63 18.52
C PRO A 35 6.21 0.86 17.21
N GLY A 36 6.84 0.59 16.07
CA GLY A 36 6.34 0.91 14.73
C GLY A 36 6.88 2.24 14.23
N ARG A 37 6.66 2.52 12.95
CA ARG A 37 6.98 3.81 12.32
C ARG A 37 5.71 4.64 12.30
N LEU A 38 5.80 5.88 12.78
CA LEU A 38 4.69 6.83 12.70
C LEU A 38 4.22 6.89 11.24
N SER A 39 2.97 6.55 11.03
CA SER A 39 2.30 6.61 9.76
C SER A 39 1.17 7.62 9.88
N HIS A 40 0.89 8.31 8.79
CA HIS A 40 -0.32 9.09 8.71
C HIS A 40 -1.35 8.37 7.83
N ASP A 41 -1.03 7.19 7.31
CA ASP A 41 -1.86 6.42 6.38
C ASP A 41 -2.95 5.65 7.12
N ILE A 42 -3.91 5.11 6.38
CA ILE A 42 -5.07 4.44 6.97
C ILE A 42 -4.67 3.05 7.52
N GLY A 43 -5.22 2.67 8.68
CA GLY A 43 -5.10 1.32 9.25
C GLY A 43 -4.16 1.20 10.44
N GLY A 44 -3.87 2.31 11.13
CA GLY A 44 -2.99 2.37 12.30
C GLY A 44 -2.10 3.62 12.29
N ASP A 45 -2.05 4.37 13.39
CA ASP A 45 -1.12 5.49 13.58
C ASP A 45 0.36 5.07 13.48
N PHE A 46 0.69 3.83 13.81
CA PHE A 46 2.03 3.27 13.63
C PHE A 46 1.98 1.97 12.83
N GLN A 47 2.91 1.84 11.87
CA GLN A 47 3.03 0.65 11.03
C GLN A 47 4.28 -0.18 11.36
N ASP A 48 4.19 -1.49 11.13
CA ASP A 48 5.28 -2.45 11.32
C ASP A 48 5.90 -2.42 12.74
N ALA A 49 5.02 -2.40 13.75
CA ALA A 49 5.43 -2.65 15.11
C ALA A 49 5.78 -4.13 15.30
N VAL A 50 6.74 -4.37 16.20
CA VAL A 50 7.17 -5.70 16.62
C VAL A 50 7.05 -5.75 18.13
N LEU A 51 6.22 -6.65 18.63
CA LEU A 51 5.93 -6.83 20.05
C LEU A 51 6.23 -8.26 20.47
N LEU A 52 6.57 -8.47 21.75
CA LEU A 52 6.47 -9.75 22.41
C LEU A 52 5.26 -9.70 23.34
N ILE A 53 4.24 -10.52 23.05
CA ILE A 53 3.03 -10.62 23.87
C ILE A 53 3.02 -12.01 24.50
N ASP A 54 3.16 -12.09 25.81
CA ASP A 54 3.38 -13.35 26.56
C ASP A 54 4.47 -14.24 25.93
N GLY A 55 5.57 -13.62 25.50
CA GLY A 55 6.70 -14.29 24.86
C GLY A 55 6.51 -14.64 23.37
N GLN A 56 5.32 -14.43 22.79
CA GLN A 56 5.09 -14.63 21.36
C GLN A 56 5.40 -13.36 20.57
N ARG A 57 6.17 -13.50 19.48
CA ARG A 57 6.50 -12.38 18.60
C ARG A 57 5.33 -12.05 17.68
N ILE A 58 4.75 -10.87 17.87
CA ILE A 58 3.63 -10.35 17.09
C ILE A 58 4.10 -9.19 16.21
N HIS A 59 3.62 -9.15 14.97
CA HIS A 59 3.88 -8.08 14.01
C HIS A 59 2.56 -7.47 13.54
N GLY A 60 2.46 -6.14 13.55
CA GLY A 60 1.28 -5.43 13.07
C GLY A 60 1.34 -3.94 13.34
N ASN A 61 0.19 -3.29 13.25
CA ASN A 61 0.05 -1.85 13.45
C ASN A 61 -0.36 -1.51 14.88
N ILE A 62 -0.18 -0.26 15.27
CA ILE A 62 -0.61 0.28 16.56
C ILE A 62 -1.53 1.45 16.28
N GLU A 63 -2.63 1.52 17.02
CA GLU A 63 -3.51 2.69 17.04
C GLU A 63 -3.38 3.39 18.39
N VAL A 64 -3.36 4.71 18.39
CA VAL A 64 -3.26 5.50 19.61
C VAL A 64 -4.47 6.41 19.82
N HIS A 65 -4.95 6.49 21.06
CA HIS A 65 -6.03 7.40 21.42
C HIS A 65 -5.79 8.01 22.81
N VAL A 66 -6.48 9.10 23.14
CA VAL A 66 -6.49 9.62 24.52
C VAL A 66 -7.24 8.63 25.41
N THR A 67 -8.35 8.08 24.94
CA THR A 67 -9.12 7.06 25.67
C THR A 67 -9.59 5.92 24.78
N ASN A 68 -9.85 4.74 25.37
CA ASN A 68 -10.22 3.56 24.61
C ASN A 68 -11.64 3.60 24.01
N LYS A 69 -12.49 4.57 24.41
CA LYS A 69 -13.78 4.82 23.74
C LYS A 69 -13.61 5.36 22.32
N GLN A 70 -12.52 6.06 22.03
CA GLN A 70 -12.33 6.72 20.74
C GLN A 70 -12.24 5.73 19.59
N TRP A 71 -11.77 4.50 19.84
CA TRP A 71 -11.84 3.39 18.89
C TRP A 71 -13.26 3.19 18.30
N TYR A 72 -14.27 3.29 19.15
CA TYR A 72 -15.66 3.12 18.78
C TYR A 72 -16.25 4.40 18.18
N ASN A 73 -15.92 5.57 18.75
CA ASN A 73 -16.36 6.86 18.24
C ASN A 73 -15.88 7.12 16.80
N HIS A 74 -14.64 6.74 16.49
CA HIS A 74 -14.06 6.82 15.15
C HIS A 74 -14.48 5.67 14.23
N LYS A 75 -15.29 4.72 14.73
CA LYS A 75 -15.82 3.57 13.98
C LYS A 75 -14.75 2.63 13.41
N HIS A 76 -13.58 2.55 14.03
CA HIS A 76 -12.52 1.61 13.61
C HIS A 76 -12.94 0.15 13.72
N HIS A 77 -13.79 -0.17 14.70
CA HIS A 77 -14.43 -1.49 14.83
C HIS A 77 -15.32 -1.90 13.63
N CYS A 78 -15.67 -0.98 12.73
CA CYS A 78 -16.43 -1.27 11.51
C CYS A 78 -15.55 -1.26 10.24
N ASP A 79 -14.25 -0.99 10.37
CA ASP A 79 -13.37 -0.73 9.24
C ASP A 79 -12.28 -1.81 9.13
N SER A 80 -12.39 -2.63 8.09
CA SER A 80 -11.46 -3.72 7.81
C SER A 80 -9.99 -3.28 7.64
N ARG A 81 -9.74 -2.00 7.36
CA ARG A 81 -8.38 -1.45 7.23
C ARG A 81 -7.60 -1.47 8.55
N TYR A 82 -8.30 -1.51 9.68
CA TYR A 82 -7.71 -1.60 11.02
C TYR A 82 -7.50 -3.05 11.48
N ASN A 83 -7.85 -4.07 10.67
CA ASN A 83 -7.68 -5.48 11.05
C ASN A 83 -6.21 -5.90 11.24
N ASN A 84 -5.25 -5.06 10.83
CA ASN A 84 -3.82 -5.27 11.08
C ASN A 84 -3.32 -4.62 12.38
N VAL A 85 -4.17 -3.91 13.12
CA VAL A 85 -3.81 -3.36 14.44
C VAL A 85 -3.71 -4.51 15.43
N VAL A 86 -2.59 -4.58 16.14
CA VAL A 86 -2.28 -5.67 17.10
C VAL A 86 -2.22 -5.19 18.54
N LEU A 87 -2.24 -3.88 18.77
CA LEU A 87 -2.23 -3.25 20.08
C LEU A 87 -2.94 -1.89 19.98
N HIS A 88 -3.81 -1.61 20.94
CA HIS A 88 -4.41 -0.30 21.11
C HIS A 88 -3.74 0.40 22.29
N VAL A 89 -3.13 1.56 22.05
CA VAL A 89 -2.42 2.32 23.08
C VAL A 89 -3.25 3.51 23.48
N VAL A 90 -3.57 3.62 24.76
CA VAL A 90 -4.34 4.76 25.27
C VAL A 90 -3.64 5.45 26.39
N TYR A 91 -3.91 6.74 26.56
CA TYR A 91 -3.44 7.43 27.76
C TYR A 91 -4.26 6.98 28.97
N TRP A 92 -5.59 7.13 28.89
CA TRP A 92 -6.53 6.75 29.94
C TRP A 92 -7.35 5.52 29.52
N GLN A 93 -7.43 4.54 30.40
CA GLN A 93 -8.39 3.45 30.27
C GLN A 93 -9.68 3.86 30.99
N ASP A 94 -10.72 4.18 30.22
CA ASP A 94 -11.97 4.76 30.74
C ASP A 94 -13.23 3.98 30.32
N ASN A 95 -13.03 2.84 29.67
CA ASN A 95 -14.05 1.92 29.21
C ASN A 95 -13.67 0.47 29.53
N PRO A 96 -14.53 -0.32 30.17
CA PRO A 96 -14.28 -1.75 30.38
C PRO A 96 -14.46 -2.59 29.11
N VAL A 97 -15.02 -2.02 28.03
CA VAL A 97 -15.23 -2.74 26.77
C VAL A 97 -13.88 -3.02 26.08
N PRO A 98 -13.53 -4.29 25.81
CA PRO A 98 -12.30 -4.63 25.10
C PRO A 98 -12.27 -4.05 23.70
N THR A 99 -11.08 -3.71 23.19
CA THR A 99 -10.93 -3.23 21.81
C THR A 99 -11.16 -4.36 20.82
N ARG A 100 -12.22 -4.27 20.01
CA ARG A 100 -12.58 -5.29 19.01
C ARG A 100 -12.39 -4.75 17.59
N LEU A 101 -11.69 -5.54 16.78
CA LEU A 101 -11.51 -5.32 15.36
C LEU A 101 -12.79 -5.66 14.58
N GLN A 102 -12.87 -5.19 13.33
CA GLN A 102 -14.01 -5.49 12.46
C GLN A 102 -14.18 -6.99 12.20
N ASN A 103 -13.09 -7.75 12.15
CA ASN A 103 -13.12 -9.21 12.00
C ASN A 103 -13.49 -9.97 13.30
N GLY A 104 -13.84 -9.27 14.38
CA GLY A 104 -14.26 -9.85 15.65
C GLY A 104 -13.12 -10.20 16.61
N ILE A 105 -11.86 -10.11 16.18
CA ILE A 105 -10.69 -10.33 17.06
C ILE A 105 -10.62 -9.22 18.12
N VAL A 106 -10.38 -9.61 19.36
CA VAL A 106 -10.10 -8.68 20.46
C VAL A 106 -8.60 -8.50 20.58
N ILE A 107 -8.15 -7.25 20.57
CA ILE A 107 -6.73 -6.89 20.70
C ILE A 107 -6.44 -6.34 22.10
N PRO A 108 -5.21 -6.54 22.62
CA PRO A 108 -4.82 -5.96 23.89
C PRO A 108 -4.84 -4.44 23.84
N THR A 109 -5.26 -3.82 24.95
CA THR A 109 -5.17 -2.38 25.18
C THR A 109 -4.19 -2.10 26.30
N ILE A 110 -3.24 -1.18 26.12
CA ILE A 110 -2.35 -0.74 27.20
C ILE A 110 -2.65 0.71 27.58
N SER A 111 -2.46 1.04 28.86
CA SER A 111 -2.60 2.40 29.37
C SER A 111 -1.25 2.99 29.76
N LEU A 112 -0.89 4.10 29.12
CA LEU A 112 0.35 4.81 29.44
C LEU A 112 0.29 5.50 30.81
N SER A 113 -0.90 5.93 31.26
CA SER A 113 -1.06 6.57 32.58
C SER A 113 -0.79 5.61 33.75
N LEU A 114 -1.20 4.34 33.64
CA LEU A 114 -0.94 3.32 34.67
C LEU A 114 0.54 2.93 34.78
N SER A 115 1.28 3.10 33.68
CA SER A 115 2.71 2.79 33.61
C SER A 115 3.59 3.95 34.09
N ALA A 116 3.04 5.17 34.16
CA ALA A 116 3.75 6.35 34.66
C ALA A 116 4.08 6.28 36.17
N GLY A 117 3.45 5.37 36.92
CA GLY A 117 3.81 5.07 38.32
C GLY A 117 5.14 4.31 38.48
N GLN A 118 5.70 3.78 37.38
CA GLN A 118 7.02 3.18 37.31
C GLN A 118 7.87 3.96 36.30
N CYS A 119 8.61 4.97 36.78
CA CYS A 119 9.72 5.62 36.06
C CYS A 119 9.39 6.14 34.65
N MET A 120 8.54 7.16 34.55
CA MET A 120 8.49 8.04 33.37
C MET A 120 8.51 9.50 33.86
N ASP A 121 9.65 9.95 34.41
CA ASP A 121 9.95 11.38 34.47
C ASP A 121 10.15 11.87 33.04
N ILE A 122 9.07 12.30 32.41
CA ILE A 122 9.12 12.95 31.10
C ILE A 122 8.86 14.43 31.37
N PRO A 123 9.92 15.26 31.39
CA PRO A 123 9.72 16.70 31.30
C PRO A 123 8.85 16.96 30.08
N VAL A 124 7.74 17.68 30.28
CA VAL A 124 6.93 18.23 29.20
C VAL A 124 7.76 19.34 28.55
N GLU A 125 8.86 18.98 27.90
CA GLU A 125 9.66 19.89 27.10
C GLU A 125 9.02 20.02 25.72
N ARG A 126 8.95 21.29 25.30
CA ARG A 126 8.28 21.78 24.10
C ARG A 126 8.75 21.04 22.84
N PRO A 127 7.92 20.96 21.78
CA PRO A 127 8.18 20.14 20.59
C PRO A 127 9.34 20.60 19.67
N GLU A 128 10.24 21.47 20.15
CA GLU A 128 11.22 22.17 19.31
C GLU A 128 12.66 21.68 19.47
N SER A 129 12.98 20.89 20.50
CA SER A 129 14.29 20.25 20.54
C SER A 129 14.30 19.06 19.59
N ARG A 130 15.07 19.18 18.49
CA ARG A 130 15.51 18.05 17.65
C ARG A 130 16.36 17.11 18.51
N LEU A 131 15.71 16.36 19.39
CA LEU A 131 16.35 15.33 20.17
C LEU A 131 16.82 14.26 19.21
N GLN A 132 18.11 13.93 19.30
CA GLN A 132 18.72 12.83 18.57
C GLN A 132 17.94 11.55 18.89
N VAL A 133 16.99 11.23 18.03
CA VAL A 133 16.30 9.94 18.04
C VAL A 133 17.40 8.91 17.77
N SER A 134 17.81 8.18 18.80
CA SER A 134 18.65 7.01 18.60
C SER A 134 18.01 6.18 17.48
N PRO A 135 18.76 5.77 16.45
CA PRO A 135 18.18 5.00 15.36
C PRO A 135 17.50 3.74 15.94
N PRO A 136 16.37 3.28 15.36
CA PRO A 136 15.58 2.16 15.87
C PRO A 136 16.39 0.87 16.10
N CYS A 137 17.60 0.78 15.54
CA CYS A 137 18.58 -0.26 15.82
C CYS A 137 19.93 0.38 16.20
N PRO A 138 20.21 0.68 17.49
CA PRO A 138 21.49 1.27 17.90
C PRO A 138 22.70 0.37 17.58
N HIS A 139 22.49 -0.94 17.45
CA HIS A 139 23.53 -1.87 16.99
C HIS A 139 23.91 -1.68 15.51
N ILE A 140 22.99 -1.26 14.65
CA ILE A 140 23.27 -0.95 13.23
C ILE A 140 24.21 0.27 13.15
N ALA A 141 24.04 1.26 14.04
CA ALA A 141 24.92 2.42 14.11
C ALA A 141 26.36 2.08 14.53
N ARG A 142 26.60 0.86 15.05
CA ARG A 142 27.93 0.36 15.44
C ARG A 142 28.52 -0.63 14.44
N GLN A 143 27.83 -0.92 13.34
CA GLN A 143 28.31 -1.84 12.31
C GLN A 143 29.20 -1.14 11.30
N SER A 144 30.21 -1.85 10.81
CA SER A 144 31.00 -1.42 9.65
C SER A 144 30.16 -1.37 8.38
N THR A 145 30.62 -0.60 7.40
CA THR A 145 29.99 -0.51 6.07
C THR A 145 29.82 -1.90 5.44
N GLU A 146 30.82 -2.77 5.57
CA GLU A 146 30.82 -4.14 5.05
C GLU A 146 29.73 -5.00 5.70
N GLN A 147 29.58 -4.91 7.02
CA GLN A 147 28.52 -5.61 7.75
C GLN A 147 27.12 -5.12 7.34
N LEU A 148 26.96 -3.80 7.15
CA LEU A 148 25.71 -3.22 6.68
C LEU A 148 25.37 -3.68 5.25
N ILE A 149 26.36 -3.68 4.35
CA ILE A 149 26.20 -4.21 2.99
C ILE A 149 25.81 -5.68 3.03
N GLY A 150 26.46 -6.49 3.87
CA GLY A 150 26.12 -7.90 4.07
C GLY A 150 24.68 -8.10 4.55
N LEU A 151 24.25 -7.33 5.54
CA LEU A 151 22.89 -7.36 6.08
C LEU A 151 21.85 -6.97 5.03
N LEU A 152 22.06 -5.84 4.32
CA LEU A 152 21.17 -5.37 3.27
C LEU A 152 21.11 -6.35 2.10
N THR A 153 22.23 -6.98 1.76
CA THR A 153 22.31 -8.03 0.73
C THR A 153 21.51 -9.26 1.13
N ALA A 154 21.67 -9.74 2.36
CA ALA A 154 20.93 -10.89 2.88
C ALA A 154 19.42 -10.61 2.91
N ALA A 155 19.00 -9.46 3.43
CA ALA A 155 17.61 -9.03 3.44
C ALA A 155 17.04 -8.88 2.01
N GLY A 156 17.85 -8.34 1.09
CA GLY A 156 17.51 -8.23 -0.32
C GLY A 156 17.27 -9.60 -0.97
N LYS A 157 18.17 -10.57 -0.74
CA LYS A 157 18.05 -11.95 -1.23
C LYS A 157 16.82 -12.65 -0.65
N GLN A 158 16.55 -12.50 0.64
CA GLN A 158 15.34 -13.07 1.26
C GLN A 158 14.07 -12.49 0.64
N ARG A 159 14.01 -11.16 0.44
CA ARG A 159 12.88 -10.51 -0.22
C ARG A 159 12.72 -10.99 -1.68
N PHE A 160 13.83 -11.22 -2.39
CA PHE A 160 13.81 -11.75 -3.74
C PHE A 160 13.30 -13.20 -3.77
N ALA A 161 13.78 -14.07 -2.87
CA ALA A 161 13.30 -15.45 -2.74
C ALA A 161 11.78 -15.50 -2.48
N GLY A 162 11.26 -14.63 -1.60
CA GLY A 162 9.82 -14.52 -1.37
C GLY A 162 9.01 -14.14 -2.62
N LYS A 163 9.58 -13.33 -3.54
CA LYS A 163 8.95 -13.04 -4.84
C LYS A 163 8.99 -14.26 -5.76
N VAL A 164 10.10 -15.00 -5.80
CA VAL A 164 10.21 -16.24 -6.58
C VAL A 164 9.18 -17.25 -6.12
N ASP A 165 9.05 -17.49 -4.81
CA ASP A 165 8.05 -18.41 -4.24
C ASP A 165 6.61 -18.01 -4.54
N PHE A 166 6.33 -16.71 -4.61
CA PHE A 166 5.03 -16.23 -5.08
C PHE A 166 4.76 -16.67 -6.52
N PHE A 167 5.71 -16.45 -7.44
CA PHE A 167 5.54 -16.82 -8.85
C PHE A 167 5.51 -18.33 -9.07
N LEU A 168 6.36 -19.11 -8.38
CA LEU A 168 6.34 -20.58 -8.44
C LEU A 168 4.98 -21.15 -8.01
N ARG A 169 4.36 -20.58 -6.96
CA ARG A 169 3.01 -20.99 -6.54
C ARG A 169 1.94 -20.62 -7.56
N ALA A 170 2.04 -19.45 -8.19
CA ALA A 170 1.10 -19.03 -9.23
C ALA A 170 1.20 -19.92 -10.48
N LEU A 171 2.42 -20.27 -10.90
CA LEU A 171 2.68 -21.16 -12.05
C LEU A 171 2.10 -22.58 -11.88
N LYS A 172 1.89 -23.05 -10.65
CA LYS A 172 1.20 -24.34 -10.42
C LYS A 172 -0.28 -24.32 -10.83
N ARG A 173 -0.89 -23.14 -10.97
CA ARG A 173 -2.34 -22.98 -11.17
C ARG A 173 -2.70 -22.20 -12.45
N GLY A 174 -1.72 -21.56 -13.09
CA GLY A 174 -1.96 -20.68 -14.21
C GLY A 174 -0.87 -20.79 -15.27
N ARG A 175 -1.21 -20.39 -16.51
CA ARG A 175 -0.25 -20.36 -17.61
C ARG A 175 0.80 -19.27 -17.39
N PRO A 176 2.06 -19.47 -17.84
CA PRO A 176 3.15 -18.51 -17.65
C PRO A 176 2.82 -17.07 -18.11
N CYS A 177 2.13 -16.93 -19.23
CA CYS A 177 1.74 -15.62 -19.77
C CYS A 177 0.78 -14.84 -18.86
N GLN A 178 -0.22 -15.52 -18.30
CA GLN A 178 -1.18 -14.92 -17.36
C GLN A 178 -0.52 -14.59 -16.02
N VAL A 179 0.34 -15.48 -15.53
CA VAL A 179 1.10 -15.26 -14.28
C VAL A 179 2.04 -14.06 -14.41
N LEU A 180 2.70 -13.90 -15.56
CA LEU A 180 3.51 -12.71 -15.85
C LEU A 180 2.65 -11.45 -15.87
N PHE A 181 1.50 -11.50 -16.55
CA PHE A 181 0.57 -10.37 -16.64
C PHE A 181 0.07 -9.91 -15.26
N GLU A 182 -0.33 -10.85 -14.39
CA GLU A 182 -0.66 -10.59 -12.98
C GLU A 182 0.51 -9.96 -12.23
N GLY A 183 1.73 -10.45 -12.44
CA GLY A 183 2.95 -9.90 -11.84
C GLY A 183 3.22 -8.45 -12.24
N LEU A 184 3.10 -8.14 -13.53
CA LEU A 184 3.27 -6.78 -14.07
C LEU A 184 2.21 -5.82 -13.54
N ALA A 185 0.94 -6.23 -13.52
CA ALA A 185 -0.15 -5.44 -12.97
C ALA A 185 0.08 -5.15 -11.49
N ARG A 186 0.43 -6.16 -10.69
CA ARG A 186 0.76 -5.99 -9.26
C ARG A 186 1.89 -4.99 -9.03
N ALA A 187 2.95 -5.07 -9.84
CA ALA A 187 4.08 -4.15 -9.75
C ALA A 187 3.66 -2.71 -10.03
N LEU A 188 2.82 -2.48 -11.06
CA LEU A 188 2.29 -1.16 -11.39
C LEU A 188 1.38 -0.57 -10.31
N GLY A 189 0.74 -1.42 -9.49
CA GLY A 189 -0.08 -0.99 -8.36
C GLY A 189 0.68 -0.48 -7.13
N TYR A 190 2.01 -0.68 -7.06
CA TYR A 190 2.82 -0.37 -5.87
C TYR A 190 2.20 -0.93 -4.57
N SER A 191 2.66 -0.49 -3.40
CA SER A 191 2.18 -1.03 -2.11
C SER A 191 0.66 -0.88 -1.93
N GLN A 192 0.09 0.27 -2.30
CA GLN A 192 -1.30 0.61 -1.97
C GLN A 192 -2.32 -0.07 -2.89
N ASN A 193 -1.98 -0.31 -4.16
CA ASN A 193 -2.93 -0.85 -5.15
C ASN A 193 -2.50 -2.20 -5.74
N SER A 194 -1.42 -2.85 -5.29
CA SER A 194 -0.96 -4.11 -5.93
C SER A 194 -2.05 -5.18 -6.02
N GLU A 195 -2.87 -5.31 -4.97
CA GLU A 195 -3.92 -6.32 -4.92
C GLU A 195 -5.14 -5.95 -5.78
N ALA A 196 -5.48 -4.65 -5.87
CA ALA A 196 -6.52 -4.18 -6.78
C ALA A 196 -6.13 -4.47 -8.24
N PHE A 197 -4.89 -4.18 -8.62
CA PHE A 197 -4.36 -4.53 -9.94
C PHE A 197 -4.36 -6.06 -10.19
N ARG A 198 -4.03 -6.89 -9.20
CA ARG A 198 -4.12 -8.36 -9.33
C ARG A 198 -5.56 -8.85 -9.50
N ARG A 199 -6.50 -8.27 -8.76
CA ARG A 199 -7.92 -8.63 -8.86
C ARG A 199 -8.47 -8.27 -10.23
N LEU A 200 -8.03 -7.15 -10.80
CA LEU A 200 -8.36 -6.76 -12.17
C LEU A 200 -7.95 -7.83 -13.18
N THR A 201 -6.71 -8.34 -13.10
CA THR A 201 -6.21 -9.35 -14.05
C THR A 201 -6.89 -10.71 -13.94
N ASN A 202 -7.57 -11.00 -12.82
CA ASN A 202 -8.43 -12.19 -12.69
C ASN A 202 -9.78 -11.99 -13.38
N LYS A 203 -10.28 -10.75 -13.42
CA LYS A 203 -11.54 -10.39 -14.09
C LYS A 203 -11.34 -10.20 -15.60
N LEU A 204 -10.17 -9.70 -15.99
CA LEU A 204 -9.77 -9.47 -17.37
C LEU A 204 -8.45 -10.19 -17.64
N THR A 205 -8.53 -11.39 -18.19
CA THR A 205 -7.35 -12.21 -18.49
C THR A 205 -6.58 -11.68 -19.71
N LEU A 206 -5.30 -12.04 -19.83
CA LEU A 206 -4.50 -11.66 -20.98
C LEU A 206 -5.09 -12.17 -22.31
N ASP A 207 -5.67 -13.38 -22.32
CA ASP A 207 -6.34 -13.92 -23.50
C ASP A 207 -7.58 -13.11 -23.90
N ALA A 208 -8.38 -12.68 -22.92
CA ALA A 208 -9.55 -11.83 -23.19
C ALA A 208 -9.15 -10.49 -23.81
N ILE A 209 -8.01 -9.94 -23.38
CA ILE A 209 -7.42 -8.75 -24.02
C ILE A 209 -6.90 -9.09 -25.42
N GLY A 210 -6.25 -10.23 -25.60
CA GLY A 210 -5.69 -10.68 -26.88
C GLY A 210 -6.71 -10.97 -27.97
N GLN A 211 -7.91 -11.43 -27.62
CA GLN A 211 -9.03 -11.62 -28.57
C GLN A 211 -9.51 -10.32 -29.20
N LEU A 212 -9.13 -9.18 -28.62
CA LEU A 212 -9.41 -7.85 -29.13
C LEU A 212 -8.26 -7.33 -29.99
N GLN A 213 -7.35 -8.18 -30.48
CA GLN A 213 -6.34 -7.79 -31.46
C GLN A 213 -6.83 -8.09 -32.89
N PRO A 214 -6.58 -7.22 -33.90
CA PRO A 214 -5.84 -5.97 -33.82
C PRO A 214 -6.78 -4.79 -33.53
N LEU A 215 -6.88 -4.34 -32.29
CA LEU A 215 -7.61 -3.11 -31.98
C LEU A 215 -6.66 -2.02 -31.50
N LYS A 216 -6.92 -0.83 -32.02
CA LYS A 216 -6.30 0.44 -31.65
C LYS A 216 -6.21 0.55 -30.14
N GLU A 217 -5.05 0.96 -29.64
CA GLU A 217 -4.65 1.07 -28.21
C GLU A 217 -5.77 1.58 -27.28
N LYS A 218 -6.60 2.51 -27.76
CA LYS A 218 -7.76 3.08 -27.06
C LYS A 218 -8.83 2.06 -26.66
N ARG A 219 -9.11 1.03 -27.46
CA ARG A 219 -10.08 -0.02 -27.10
C ARG A 219 -9.59 -0.86 -25.91
N GLN A 220 -8.30 -1.17 -25.89
CA GLN A 220 -7.68 -1.87 -24.78
C GLN A 220 -7.69 -1.01 -23.50
N GLN A 221 -7.37 0.27 -23.62
CA GLN A 221 -7.48 1.24 -22.51
C GLN A 221 -8.91 1.29 -21.96
N ALA A 222 -9.92 1.38 -22.83
CA ALA A 222 -11.33 1.41 -22.44
C ALA A 222 -11.75 0.14 -21.69
N LEU A 223 -11.33 -1.04 -22.17
CA LEU A 223 -11.64 -2.31 -21.53
C LEU A 223 -10.98 -2.43 -20.14
N ILE A 224 -9.71 -2.05 -20.02
CA ILE A 224 -8.98 -2.10 -18.75
C ILE A 224 -9.59 -1.12 -17.74
N LEU A 225 -9.79 0.13 -18.12
CA LEU A 225 -10.38 1.15 -17.25
C LEU A 225 -11.84 0.85 -16.91
N GLY A 226 -12.61 0.36 -17.87
CA GLY A 226 -14.00 -0.02 -17.68
C GLY A 226 -14.15 -1.24 -16.76
N THR A 227 -13.30 -2.25 -16.93
CA THR A 227 -13.30 -3.41 -16.01
C THR A 227 -12.83 -3.01 -14.61
N ALA A 228 -11.91 -2.04 -14.51
CA ALA A 228 -11.50 -1.45 -13.24
C ALA A 228 -12.61 -0.63 -12.56
N GLY A 229 -13.72 -0.31 -13.25
CA GLY A 229 -14.77 0.55 -12.70
C GLY A 229 -14.34 2.02 -12.59
N LEU A 230 -13.34 2.43 -13.37
CA LEU A 230 -12.68 3.73 -13.24
C LEU A 230 -12.96 4.71 -14.37
N LEU A 231 -13.79 4.35 -15.35
CA LEU A 231 -14.26 5.32 -16.35
C LEU A 231 -15.13 6.40 -15.68
N PRO A 232 -15.16 7.63 -16.23
CA PRO A 232 -16.00 8.70 -15.70
C PRO A 232 -17.46 8.30 -15.48
N SER A 233 -18.06 7.58 -16.43
CA SER A 233 -19.43 7.07 -16.35
C SER A 233 -19.65 6.01 -15.27
N GLN A 234 -18.59 5.51 -14.63
CA GLN A 234 -18.65 4.54 -13.54
C GLN A 234 -18.42 5.19 -12.16
N ARG A 235 -17.99 6.45 -12.12
CA ARG A 235 -17.58 7.15 -10.89
C ARG A 235 -18.59 8.23 -10.50
N ALA A 236 -19.19 8.08 -9.33
CA ALA A 236 -20.34 8.92 -8.91
C ALA A 236 -20.03 10.44 -8.92
N LYS A 237 -18.82 10.83 -8.49
CA LYS A 237 -18.39 12.24 -8.48
C LYS A 237 -18.19 12.82 -9.88
N LEU A 238 -17.73 12.01 -10.83
CA LEU A 238 -17.45 12.45 -12.20
C LEU A 238 -18.72 12.45 -13.06
N LYS A 239 -19.71 11.60 -12.77
CA LYS A 239 -21.03 11.64 -13.42
C LYS A 239 -21.69 13.02 -13.34
N GLN A 240 -21.43 13.78 -12.27
CA GLN A 240 -22.06 15.08 -12.01
C GLN A 240 -21.37 16.25 -12.70
N LYS A 241 -20.20 16.04 -13.31
CA LYS A 241 -19.44 17.08 -14.01
C LYS A 241 -19.10 16.58 -15.41
N PRO A 242 -19.74 17.07 -16.49
CA PRO A 242 -19.45 16.59 -17.83
C PRO A 242 -17.95 16.79 -18.16
N LEU A 243 -17.29 15.71 -18.59
CA LEU A 243 -15.94 15.76 -19.13
C LEU A 243 -16.03 15.96 -20.62
N ILE A 244 -15.58 17.12 -21.11
CA ILE A 244 -15.52 17.43 -22.54
C ILE A 244 -14.08 17.21 -22.99
N ASN A 245 -13.79 16.00 -23.48
CA ASN A 245 -12.50 15.66 -24.06
C ASN A 245 -12.67 14.48 -25.04
N VAL A 246 -12.21 14.67 -26.28
CA VAL A 246 -12.36 13.69 -27.37
C VAL A 246 -11.76 12.32 -27.01
N GLU A 247 -10.61 12.28 -26.32
CA GLU A 247 -9.99 11.01 -25.93
C GLU A 247 -10.81 10.28 -24.86
N ILE A 248 -11.48 11.01 -23.96
CA ILE A 248 -12.34 10.42 -22.93
C ILE A 248 -13.63 9.91 -23.56
N GLU A 249 -14.23 10.69 -24.45
CA GLU A 249 -15.43 10.29 -25.20
C GLU A 249 -15.19 9.02 -26.01
N GLU A 250 -14.02 8.90 -26.63
CA GLU A 250 -13.60 7.69 -27.33
C GLU A 250 -13.48 6.47 -26.40
N LEU A 251 -12.92 6.64 -25.19
CA LEU A 251 -12.84 5.57 -24.19
C LEU A 251 -14.23 5.11 -23.74
N GLU A 252 -15.13 6.05 -23.44
CA GLU A 252 -16.50 5.78 -23.05
C GLU A 252 -17.28 5.06 -24.17
N GLN A 253 -17.13 5.51 -25.40
CA GLN A 253 -17.81 4.89 -26.55
C GLN A 253 -17.31 3.47 -26.82
N ASN A 254 -16.01 3.24 -26.72
CA ASN A 254 -15.44 1.90 -26.85
C ASN A 254 -15.94 0.98 -25.72
N TRP A 255 -16.00 1.46 -24.48
CA TRP A 255 -16.52 0.67 -23.36
C TRP A 255 -18.00 0.30 -23.53
N ARG A 256 -18.86 1.22 -23.99
CA ARG A 256 -20.28 0.92 -24.27
C ARG A 256 -20.47 -0.23 -25.25
N THR A 257 -19.52 -0.40 -26.18
CA THR A 257 -19.59 -1.43 -27.22
C THR A 257 -19.01 -2.77 -26.73
N LEU A 258 -17.99 -2.73 -25.88
CA LEU A 258 -17.24 -3.92 -25.43
C LEU A 258 -17.70 -4.49 -24.08
N GLY A 259 -18.42 -3.69 -23.28
CA GLY A 259 -18.57 -3.84 -21.83
C GLY A 259 -18.76 -5.27 -21.31
N LEU A 260 -18.00 -5.60 -20.26
CA LEU A 260 -18.06 -6.89 -19.58
C LEU A 260 -18.96 -6.83 -18.33
N ALA A 261 -19.63 -7.93 -18.01
CA ALA A 261 -20.48 -8.01 -16.82
C ALA A 261 -19.70 -7.97 -15.49
N ASN A 262 -18.44 -8.40 -15.49
CA ASN A 262 -17.65 -8.60 -14.27
C ASN A 262 -16.68 -7.43 -14.00
N ILE A 263 -17.21 -6.30 -13.54
CA ILE A 263 -16.41 -5.09 -13.23
C ILE A 263 -16.00 -4.99 -11.75
N MET A 264 -15.05 -4.10 -11.46
CA MET A 264 -14.67 -3.67 -10.11
C MET A 264 -15.42 -2.40 -9.71
N SER A 265 -15.35 -2.04 -8.42
CA SER A 265 -15.88 -0.77 -7.89
C SER A 265 -14.75 0.26 -7.77
N GLU A 266 -15.08 1.56 -7.87
CA GLU A 266 -14.15 2.65 -7.55
C GLU A 266 -13.54 2.49 -6.13
N THR A 267 -14.31 1.94 -5.19
CA THR A 267 -13.88 1.69 -3.80
C THR A 267 -12.86 0.57 -3.64
N ASP A 268 -12.64 -0.25 -4.67
CA ASP A 268 -11.57 -1.27 -4.66
C ASP A 268 -10.17 -0.65 -4.80
N TRP A 269 -10.09 0.65 -5.14
CA TRP A 269 -8.85 1.36 -5.43
C TRP A 269 -8.54 2.41 -4.36
N CYS A 270 -7.26 2.52 -3.99
CA CYS A 270 -6.77 3.59 -3.15
C CYS A 270 -6.32 4.79 -4.00
N PHE A 271 -6.96 5.94 -3.81
CA PHE A 271 -6.59 7.21 -4.43
C PHE A 271 -5.97 8.21 -3.43
N PHE A 272 -6.11 7.94 -2.13
CA PHE A 272 -5.62 8.81 -1.08
C PHE A 272 -4.10 8.65 -0.93
N ARG A 273 -3.36 9.77 -0.96
CA ARG A 273 -1.89 9.81 -0.79
C ARG A 273 -1.12 8.91 -1.74
N VAL A 274 -1.67 8.75 -2.93
CA VAL A 274 -0.95 8.18 -4.05
C VAL A 274 -0.27 9.31 -4.79
N ARG A 275 1.04 9.18 -5.05
CA ARG A 275 1.77 10.16 -5.87
C ARG A 275 1.10 10.26 -7.26
N PRO A 276 1.05 11.44 -7.89
CA PRO A 276 0.44 11.61 -9.21
C PRO A 276 0.90 10.56 -10.24
N ASP A 277 2.19 10.23 -10.30
CA ASP A 277 2.70 9.24 -11.25
C ASP A 277 2.31 7.80 -10.92
N ASN A 278 1.82 7.52 -9.70
CA ASN A 278 1.37 6.21 -9.24
C ASN A 278 -0.15 6.06 -9.21
N PHE A 279 -0.89 7.08 -9.67
CA PHE A 279 -2.35 7.03 -9.63
C PHE A 279 -2.91 5.81 -10.40
N PRO A 280 -3.94 5.13 -9.89
CA PRO A 280 -4.46 3.90 -10.51
C PRO A 280 -4.79 4.04 -11.99
N THR A 281 -5.53 5.08 -12.38
CA THR A 281 -5.94 5.31 -13.77
C THR A 281 -4.72 5.47 -14.70
N ARG A 282 -3.72 6.27 -14.31
CA ARG A 282 -2.47 6.42 -15.06
C ARG A 282 -1.69 5.10 -15.18
N ARG A 283 -1.60 4.32 -14.10
CA ARG A 283 -0.88 3.04 -14.09
C ARG A 283 -1.60 1.94 -14.89
N LEU A 284 -2.93 1.98 -14.97
CA LEU A 284 -3.72 1.14 -15.86
C LEU A 284 -3.48 1.46 -17.35
N ILE A 285 -3.33 2.74 -17.68
CA ILE A 285 -2.92 3.14 -19.02
C ILE A 285 -1.52 2.61 -19.34
N ALA A 286 -0.57 2.75 -18.41
CA ALA A 286 0.77 2.18 -18.59
C ALA A 286 0.74 0.65 -18.79
N LEU A 287 -0.13 -0.07 -18.07
CA LEU A 287 -0.35 -1.51 -18.28
C LEU A 287 -0.80 -1.80 -19.72
N SER A 288 -1.73 -1.01 -20.24
CA SER A 288 -2.20 -1.13 -21.61
C SER A 288 -1.06 -0.89 -22.62
N CYS A 289 -0.24 0.15 -22.42
CA CYS A 289 0.86 0.45 -23.31
C CYS A 289 1.92 -0.66 -23.29
N LEU A 290 2.19 -1.28 -22.13
CA LEU A 290 3.10 -2.43 -22.02
C LEU A 290 2.59 -3.65 -22.80
N ILE A 291 1.29 -3.97 -22.68
CA ILE A 291 0.69 -5.07 -23.45
C ILE A 291 0.84 -4.79 -24.95
N SER A 292 0.51 -3.58 -25.40
CA SER A 292 0.61 -3.17 -26.80
C SER A 292 2.06 -3.18 -27.31
N LYS A 293 3.01 -2.67 -26.51
CA LYS A 293 4.43 -2.61 -26.87
C LYS A 293 5.03 -4.00 -27.11
N TYR A 294 4.59 -5.00 -26.35
CA TYR A 294 5.11 -6.37 -26.41
C TYR A 294 4.14 -7.37 -27.03
N HIS A 295 3.10 -6.92 -27.74
CA HIS A 295 2.05 -7.81 -28.29
C HIS A 295 2.56 -8.79 -29.36
N ASN A 296 3.64 -8.45 -30.08
CA ASN A 296 4.27 -9.29 -31.09
C ASN A 296 5.74 -9.50 -30.68
N PRO A 297 6.18 -10.74 -30.37
CA PRO A 297 5.49 -12.03 -30.52
C PRO A 297 4.46 -12.39 -29.43
N GLY A 298 4.23 -11.52 -28.45
CA GLY A 298 3.32 -11.74 -27.32
C GLY A 298 3.98 -11.32 -26.02
N LEU A 299 3.18 -10.83 -25.05
CA LEU A 299 3.71 -10.18 -23.84
C LEU A 299 4.76 -11.05 -23.12
N PHE A 300 4.52 -12.36 -23.00
CA PHE A 300 5.46 -13.28 -22.35
C PHE A 300 6.79 -13.36 -23.09
N GLN A 301 6.76 -13.65 -24.38
CA GLN A 301 7.97 -13.82 -25.18
C GLN A 301 8.73 -12.50 -25.35
N GLY A 302 8.00 -11.39 -25.50
CA GLY A 302 8.59 -10.05 -25.56
C GLY A 302 9.35 -9.69 -24.29
N ILE A 303 8.74 -9.90 -23.11
CA ILE A 303 9.41 -9.64 -21.83
C ILE A 303 10.55 -10.63 -21.55
N LEU A 304 10.37 -11.91 -21.90
CA LEU A 304 11.41 -12.92 -21.72
C LEU A 304 12.68 -12.53 -22.48
N LYS A 305 12.53 -12.11 -23.75
CA LYS A 305 13.65 -11.67 -24.59
C LYS A 305 14.45 -10.52 -23.96
N LEU A 306 13.78 -9.53 -23.36
CA LEU A 306 14.46 -8.41 -22.68
C LEU A 306 15.38 -8.87 -21.55
N ILE A 307 15.03 -9.98 -20.89
CA ILE A 307 15.72 -10.47 -19.70
C ILE A 307 16.81 -11.49 -20.08
N THR A 308 16.59 -12.28 -21.13
CA THR A 308 17.55 -13.30 -21.59
C THR A 308 18.62 -12.76 -22.53
N GLU A 309 18.35 -11.64 -23.20
CA GLU A 309 19.27 -10.99 -24.15
C GLU A 309 19.55 -9.52 -23.77
N PRO A 310 19.99 -9.21 -22.53
CA PRO A 310 20.31 -7.84 -22.15
C PRO A 310 21.69 -7.42 -22.71
N PRO A 311 21.92 -6.11 -22.95
CA PRO A 311 23.25 -5.58 -23.22
C PRO A 311 24.18 -5.81 -22.01
N GLU A 312 25.41 -6.28 -22.25
CA GLU A 312 26.34 -6.75 -21.19
C GLU A 312 26.66 -5.68 -20.13
N GLU A 313 26.94 -4.43 -20.53
CA GLU A 313 27.41 -3.41 -19.58
C GLU A 313 26.30 -2.59 -18.90
N VAL A 314 25.05 -2.66 -19.39
CA VAL A 314 24.00 -1.71 -18.98
C VAL A 314 22.64 -2.36 -18.73
N ALA A 315 22.63 -3.67 -18.44
CA ALA A 315 21.42 -4.51 -18.35
C ALA A 315 20.27 -3.90 -17.52
N TRP A 316 20.54 -3.29 -16.37
CA TRP A 316 19.47 -2.72 -15.54
C TRP A 316 18.89 -1.43 -16.11
N ARG A 317 19.71 -0.53 -16.69
CA ARG A 317 19.22 0.71 -17.32
C ARG A 317 18.42 0.36 -18.58
N TRP A 318 18.92 -0.60 -19.35
CA TRP A 318 18.21 -1.16 -20.50
C TRP A 318 16.81 -1.65 -20.15
N LEU A 319 16.66 -2.41 -19.06
CA LEU A 319 15.35 -2.86 -18.58
C LEU A 319 14.45 -1.69 -18.17
N VAL A 320 15.02 -0.67 -17.51
CA VAL A 320 14.28 0.54 -17.14
C VAL A 320 13.76 1.25 -18.39
N ASP A 321 14.59 1.48 -19.39
CA ASP A 321 14.21 2.17 -20.62
C ASP A 321 13.16 1.38 -21.41
N CYS A 322 13.33 0.06 -21.48
CA CYS A 322 12.37 -0.83 -22.14
C CYS A 322 11.01 -0.83 -21.46
N LEU A 323 10.96 -0.84 -20.12
CA LEU A 323 9.71 -0.89 -19.36
C LEU A 323 9.09 0.48 -19.08
N THR A 324 9.82 1.57 -19.39
CA THR A 324 9.30 2.93 -19.23
C THR A 324 8.29 3.25 -20.33
N ILE A 325 7.12 3.74 -19.91
CA ILE A 325 6.07 4.21 -20.80
C ILE A 325 5.98 5.74 -20.67
N PRO A 326 6.33 6.50 -21.73
CA PRO A 326 6.15 7.94 -21.71
C PRO A 326 4.66 8.28 -21.73
N ALA A 327 4.26 9.29 -20.95
CA ALA A 327 2.87 9.73 -20.97
C ALA A 327 2.59 10.56 -22.23
N GLN A 328 1.48 10.26 -22.90
CA GLN A 328 1.06 10.88 -24.15
C GLN A 328 -0.42 11.30 -24.08
N GLY A 329 -0.82 12.21 -24.97
CA GLY A 329 -2.20 12.71 -25.07
C GLY A 329 -2.72 13.26 -23.74
N TYR A 330 -3.96 12.92 -23.41
CA TYR A 330 -4.63 13.27 -22.15
C TYR A 330 -3.77 13.02 -20.90
N TRP A 331 -3.09 11.87 -20.87
CA TRP A 331 -2.30 11.43 -19.71
C TRP A 331 -0.97 12.16 -19.59
N ALA A 332 -0.52 12.93 -20.58
CA ALA A 332 0.69 13.74 -20.44
C ALA A 332 0.51 14.83 -19.37
N SER A 333 -0.70 15.40 -19.27
CA SER A 333 -1.06 16.50 -18.36
C SER A 333 -1.95 16.07 -17.19
N HIS A 334 -2.53 14.87 -17.22
CA HIS A 334 -3.46 14.38 -16.20
C HIS A 334 -2.95 13.10 -15.54
N PHE A 335 -3.19 12.98 -14.23
CA PHE A 335 -2.96 11.72 -13.50
C PHE A 335 -4.26 10.98 -13.15
N ASP A 336 -5.39 11.67 -13.22
CA ASP A 336 -6.73 11.10 -13.20
C ASP A 336 -7.68 11.93 -14.06
N PHE A 337 -8.86 11.42 -14.33
CA PHE A 337 -9.91 12.15 -15.03
C PHE A 337 -10.25 13.46 -14.31
N ASN A 338 -10.09 14.59 -15.01
CA ASN A 338 -10.20 15.97 -14.52
C ASN A 338 -9.19 16.39 -13.45
N VAL A 339 -8.11 15.62 -13.25
CA VAL A 339 -7.09 15.99 -12.27
C VAL A 339 -5.77 16.25 -12.97
N ILE A 340 -5.48 17.54 -13.13
CA ILE A 340 -4.26 18.05 -13.78
C ILE A 340 -3.08 17.78 -12.86
N ARG A 341 -1.97 17.32 -13.46
CA ARG A 341 -0.66 17.30 -12.83
C ARG A 341 -0.23 18.76 -12.66
N SER A 342 -0.29 19.29 -11.44
CA SER A 342 0.40 20.56 -11.18
C SER A 342 1.86 20.36 -11.57
N ARG A 343 2.35 21.19 -12.50
CA ARG A 343 3.79 21.26 -12.74
C ARG A 343 4.39 21.63 -11.38
N SER A 344 5.08 20.70 -10.76
CA SER A 344 5.97 21.02 -9.66
C SER A 344 6.91 22.10 -10.19
N ALA A 345 6.87 23.28 -9.57
CA ALA A 345 7.81 24.36 -9.83
C ALA A 345 9.24 23.89 -9.58
#